data_AF-A0A6B3H8H9-F1
#
_entry.id   AF-A0A6B3H8H9-F1
#
_cell.length_a   1.000
_cell.length_b   1.000
_cell.length_c   1.000
_cell.angle_alpha   90.00
_cell.angle_beta   90.00
_cell.angle_gamma   90.00
#
_symmetry.space_group_name_H-M   'P 1'
#
loop_
_entity.id
_entity.type
_entity.pdbx_description
1 polymer ?
#
loop_
_entity_poly.entity_id
_entity_poly.type
_entity_poly.pdbx_seq_one_letter_code
_entity_poly.pdbx_strand_id
1 'polypeptide(L)'
;AKIVVELGRLMIATLILLTMGFALGMELNGSVFGLLGAVALAATFGAAIMWIFILLGLTMKTAQAVQGTAMLVLMPLQFGSSIFAPTQTMPGWLQAFTDYNPLSNLADAARALMQGKPVGDSVWWTLAWAAGITVVMAPLAVAKFRKKA
;
A
#
# COMPACT_ATOMS: atom_id res chain seq x y z
N ALA A 1 13.92 -13.48 -8.23
CA ALA A 1 12.83 -14.11 -9.01
C ALA A 1 11.43 -13.80 -8.43
N LYS A 2 11.06 -14.30 -7.24
CA LYS A 2 9.68 -14.13 -6.71
C LYS A 2 9.19 -12.67 -6.59
N ILE A 3 10.01 -11.77 -6.05
CA ILE A 3 9.63 -10.34 -5.91
C ILE A 3 9.40 -9.68 -7.27
N VAL A 4 10.19 -10.02 -8.29
CA VAL A 4 10.05 -9.46 -9.65
C VAL A 4 8.74 -9.91 -10.30
N VAL A 5 8.38 -11.19 -10.14
CA VAL A 5 7.09 -11.73 -10.64
C VAL A 5 5.92 -11.04 -9.95
N GLU A 6 6.03 -10.82 -8.65
CA GLU A 6 4.99 -10.16 -7.85
C GLU A 6 4.82 -8.69 -8.26
N LEU A 7 5.92 -7.95 -8.42
CA LEU A 7 5.89 -6.59 -8.98
C LEU A 7 5.26 -6.58 -10.37
N GLY A 8 5.62 -7.52 -11.24
CA GLY A 8 5.00 -7.65 -12.57
C GLY A 8 3.48 -7.83 -12.50
N ARG A 9 3.01 -8.72 -11.60
CA ARG A 9 1.58 -8.92 -11.38
C ARG A 9 0.89 -7.65 -10.88
N LEU A 10 1.51 -6.93 -9.94
CA LEU A 10 0.99 -5.66 -9.42
C LEU A 10 0.91 -4.59 -10.52
N MET A 11 1.91 -4.50 -11.40
CA MET A 11 1.89 -3.56 -12.51
C MET A 11 0.79 -3.87 -13.52
N ILE A 12 0.58 -5.15 -13.86
CA ILE A 12 -0.51 -5.56 -14.75
C ILE A 12 -1.88 -5.25 -14.12
N ALA A 13 -2.06 -5.59 -12.84
CA ALA A 13 -3.30 -5.27 -12.12
C ALA A 13 -3.55 -3.76 -12.08
N THR A 14 -2.51 -2.96 -11.82
CA THR A 14 -2.60 -1.50 -11.81
C THR A 14 -2.98 -0.96 -13.19
N LEU A 15 -2.39 -1.49 -14.26
CA LEU A 15 -2.73 -1.09 -15.62
C LEU A 15 -4.21 -1.37 -15.94
N ILE A 16 -4.72 -2.55 -15.56
CA ILE A 16 -6.13 -2.91 -15.75
C ILE A 16 -7.03 -1.95 -14.98
N LEU A 17 -6.71 -1.67 -13.71
CA LEU A 17 -7.48 -0.77 -12.86
C LEU A 17 -7.49 0.67 -13.40
N LEU A 18 -6.35 1.17 -13.86
CA LEU A 18 -6.26 2.49 -14.49
C LEU A 18 -7.09 2.54 -15.76
N THR A 19 -6.98 1.53 -16.62
CA THR A 19 -7.75 1.44 -17.87
C THR A 19 -9.25 1.47 -17.59
N MET A 20 -9.72 0.70 -16.60
CA MET A 20 -11.12 0.75 -16.17
C MET A 20 -11.51 2.09 -15.55
N GLY A 21 -10.65 2.69 -14.73
CA GLY A 21 -10.91 4.02 -14.18
C GLY A 21 -11.10 5.06 -15.29
N PHE A 22 -10.24 5.08 -16.30
CA PHE A 22 -10.39 5.96 -17.46
C PHE A 22 -11.65 5.66 -18.26
N ALA A 23 -11.98 4.38 -18.46
CA ALA A 23 -13.21 3.98 -19.14
C ALA A 23 -14.48 4.41 -18.39
N LEU A 24 -14.41 4.50 -17.06
CA LEU A 24 -15.50 4.98 -16.20
C LEU A 24 -15.53 6.51 -16.05
N GLY A 25 -14.68 7.24 -16.79
CA GLY A 25 -14.66 8.72 -16.79
C GLY A 25 -13.74 9.35 -15.75
N MET A 26 -12.71 8.63 -15.26
CA MET A 26 -11.69 9.23 -14.41
C MET A 26 -10.91 10.31 -15.17
N GLU A 27 -10.98 11.54 -14.68
CA GLU A 27 -10.26 12.67 -15.23
C GLU A 27 -8.89 12.84 -14.56
N LEU A 28 -7.82 12.82 -15.37
CA LEU A 28 -6.49 13.24 -14.93
C LEU A 28 -6.38 14.76 -15.05
N ASN A 29 -6.52 15.44 -13.92
CA ASN A 29 -6.31 16.88 -13.83
C ASN A 29 -4.84 17.27 -13.62
N GLY A 30 -3.98 16.30 -13.23
CA GLY A 30 -2.54 16.47 -13.08
C GLY A 30 -1.76 16.14 -14.35
N SER A 31 -0.43 15.96 -14.20
CA SER A 31 0.46 15.55 -15.28
C SER A 31 0.59 14.02 -15.37
N VAL A 32 1.03 13.52 -16.53
CA VAL A 32 1.40 12.11 -16.70
C VAL A 32 2.48 11.69 -15.68
N PHE A 33 3.38 12.60 -15.30
CA PHE A 33 4.38 12.35 -14.26
C PHE A 33 3.74 12.16 -12.88
N GLY A 34 2.63 12.84 -12.59
CA GLY A 34 1.83 12.61 -11.37
C GLY A 34 1.26 11.19 -11.33
N LEU A 35 0.67 10.72 -12.44
CA LEU A 35 0.19 9.34 -12.56
C LEU A 35 1.34 8.33 -12.36
N LEU A 36 2.45 8.51 -13.06
CA LEU A 36 3.62 7.63 -12.92
C LEU A 36 4.18 7.64 -11.49
N GLY A 37 4.22 8.80 -10.85
CA GLY A 37 4.60 8.95 -9.45
C GLY A 37 3.67 8.19 -8.51
N ALA A 38 2.35 8.27 -8.72
CA ALA A 38 1.37 7.52 -7.93
C ALA A 38 1.54 6.00 -8.09
N VAL A 39 1.75 5.53 -9.33
CA VAL A 39 2.02 4.11 -9.61
C VAL A 39 3.33 3.66 -8.96
N ALA A 40 4.40 4.45 -9.07
CA ALA A 40 5.69 4.15 -8.45
C ALA A 40 5.61 4.12 -6.92
N LEU A 41 4.86 5.05 -6.31
CA LEU A 41 4.64 5.09 -4.87
C LEU A 41 3.85 3.87 -4.39
N ALA A 42 2.77 3.52 -5.10
CA ALA A 42 1.97 2.33 -4.80
C ALA A 42 2.78 1.03 -4.96
N ALA A 43 3.60 0.92 -6.00
CA ALA A 43 4.48 -0.23 -6.21
C ALA A 43 5.54 -0.34 -5.09
N THR A 44 6.12 0.78 -4.67
CA THR A 44 7.10 0.83 -3.58
C THR A 44 6.47 0.40 -2.26
N PHE A 45 5.29 0.92 -1.94
CA PHE A 45 4.56 0.55 -0.74
C PHE A 45 4.09 -0.92 -0.76
N GLY A 46 3.60 -1.39 -1.91
CA GLY A 46 3.26 -2.81 -2.11
C GLY A 46 4.46 -3.73 -1.90
N ALA A 47 5.64 -3.31 -2.36
CA ALA A 47 6.88 -4.04 -2.12
C ALA A 47 7.28 -4.10 -0.64
N ALA A 48 7.05 -3.02 0.11
CA ALA A 48 7.26 -3.03 1.56
C ALA A 48 6.32 -4.04 2.25
N ILE A 49 5.02 -4.03 1.88
CA ILE A 49 4.03 -4.97 2.43
C ILE A 49 4.40 -6.43 2.13
N MET A 50 4.99 -6.73 0.97
CA MET A 50 5.42 -8.10 0.65
C MET A 50 6.34 -8.70 1.72
N TRP A 51 7.22 -7.90 2.34
CA TRP A 51 8.10 -8.39 3.40
C TRP A 51 7.34 -8.92 4.61
N ILE A 52 6.22 -8.29 4.97
CA ILE A 52 5.33 -8.75 6.03
C ILE A 52 4.80 -10.13 5.67
N PHE A 53 4.25 -10.30 4.46
CA PHE A 53 3.69 -11.57 4.01
C PHE A 53 4.73 -12.68 3.87
N ILE A 54 5.95 -12.35 3.43
CA ILE A 54 7.06 -13.31 3.39
C ILE A 54 7.37 -13.78 4.82
N LEU A 55 7.49 -12.85 5.78
CA LEU A 55 7.74 -13.21 7.17
C LEU A 55 6.60 -14.05 7.76
N LEU A 56 5.35 -13.70 7.48
CA LEU A 56 4.17 -14.48 7.90
C LEU A 56 4.19 -15.90 7.28
N GLY A 57 4.49 -16.02 5.99
CA GLY A 57 4.60 -17.32 5.33
C GLY A 57 5.75 -18.20 5.84
N LEU A 58 6.84 -17.58 6.34
CA LEU A 58 7.94 -18.31 6.97
C LEU A 58 7.68 -18.65 8.45
N THR A 59 6.87 -17.86 9.13
CA THR A 59 6.55 -18.02 10.57
C THR A 59 5.38 -18.95 10.82
N MET A 60 4.35 -18.91 9.99
CA MET A 60 3.12 -19.65 10.20
C MET A 60 3.17 -21.07 9.61
N LYS A 61 2.37 -21.96 10.20
CA LYS A 61 2.35 -23.40 9.84
C LYS A 61 1.46 -23.69 8.62
N THR A 62 0.48 -22.83 8.31
CA THR A 62 -0.50 -23.05 7.23
C THR A 62 -0.75 -21.77 6.45
N ALA A 63 -1.09 -21.90 5.16
CA ALA A 63 -1.50 -20.76 4.33
C ALA A 63 -2.79 -20.11 4.84
N GLN A 64 -3.71 -20.89 5.42
CA GLN A 64 -4.95 -20.38 6.01
C GLN A 64 -4.69 -19.44 7.20
N ALA A 65 -3.68 -19.72 8.03
CA ALA A 65 -3.30 -18.83 9.13
C ALA A 65 -2.74 -17.49 8.62
N VAL A 66 -1.96 -17.52 7.54
CA VAL A 66 -1.45 -16.31 6.88
C VAL A 66 -2.60 -15.47 6.35
N GLN A 67 -3.54 -16.11 5.63
CA GLN A 67 -4.70 -15.42 5.06
C GLN A 67 -5.62 -14.85 6.15
N GLY A 68 -5.89 -15.62 7.21
CA GLY A 68 -6.71 -15.17 8.33
C GLY A 68 -6.08 -13.98 9.08
N THR A 69 -4.77 -14.01 9.30
CA THR A 69 -4.04 -12.89 9.93
C THR A 69 -4.05 -11.67 9.02
N ALA A 70 -3.81 -11.85 7.73
CA ALA A 70 -3.86 -10.77 6.75
C ALA A 70 -5.25 -10.13 6.73
N MET A 71 -6.32 -10.93 6.72
CA MET A 71 -7.68 -10.42 6.79
C MET A 71 -7.94 -9.64 8.08
N LEU A 72 -7.54 -10.18 9.24
CA LEU A 72 -7.75 -9.54 10.54
C LEU A 72 -7.04 -8.19 10.66
N VAL A 73 -5.86 -8.04 10.06
CA VAL A 73 -5.06 -6.80 10.14
C VAL A 73 -5.41 -5.83 9.01
N LEU A 74 -5.53 -6.31 7.78
CA LEU A 74 -5.81 -5.47 6.63
C LEU A 74 -7.24 -4.97 6.63
N MET A 75 -8.22 -5.71 7.15
CA MET A 75 -9.61 -5.26 7.15
C MET A 75 -9.79 -3.96 7.95
N PRO A 76 -9.38 -3.85 9.23
CA PRO A 76 -9.46 -2.58 9.96
C PRO A 76 -8.65 -1.45 9.30
N LEU A 77 -7.45 -1.77 8.80
CA LEU A 77 -6.61 -0.80 8.07
C LEU A 77 -7.29 -0.30 6.79
N GLN A 78 -7.98 -1.16 6.04
CA GLN A 78 -8.60 -0.80 4.78
C GLN A 78 -9.88 0.00 5.02
N PHE A 79 -10.75 -0.46 5.93
CA PHE A 79 -12.02 0.21 6.23
C PHE A 79 -11.84 1.51 7.02
N GLY A 80 -10.85 1.57 7.91
CA GLY A 80 -10.46 2.78 8.63
C GLY A 80 -9.50 3.68 7.83
N SER A 81 -9.55 3.63 6.50
CA SER A 81 -8.74 4.50 5.64
C SER A 81 -9.59 5.51 4.87
N SER A 82 -8.94 6.55 4.35
CA SER A 82 -9.57 7.55 3.48
C SER A 82 -10.00 6.99 2.11
N ILE A 83 -9.78 5.70 1.84
CA ILE A 83 -10.14 5.04 0.57
C ILE A 83 -11.66 5.05 0.35
N PHE A 84 -12.44 4.79 1.41
CA PHE A 84 -13.89 4.61 1.30
C PHE A 84 -14.70 5.88 1.59
N ALA A 85 -14.21 6.76 2.46
CA ALA A 85 -14.88 7.98 2.83
C ALA A 85 -13.87 9.11 3.09
N PRO A 86 -14.23 10.39 2.85
CA PRO A 86 -13.39 11.51 3.21
C PRO A 86 -13.11 11.53 4.73
N THR A 87 -11.85 11.72 5.12
CA THR A 87 -11.43 11.71 6.54
C THR A 87 -12.19 12.74 7.39
N GLN A 88 -12.59 13.86 6.79
CA GLN A 88 -13.32 14.96 7.46
C GLN A 88 -14.75 14.60 7.89
N THR A 89 -15.34 13.54 7.30
CA THR A 89 -16.70 13.10 7.66
C THR A 89 -16.69 12.02 8.74
N MET A 90 -15.51 11.65 9.27
CA MET A 90 -15.36 10.59 10.26
C MET A 90 -15.42 11.15 11.68
N PRO A 91 -15.92 10.38 12.67
CA PRO A 91 -15.86 10.77 14.08
C PRO A 91 -14.40 10.90 14.55
N GLY A 92 -14.12 11.82 15.47
CA GLY A 92 -12.74 12.25 15.78
C GLY A 92 -11.74 11.15 16.13
N TRP A 93 -12.16 10.06 16.79
CA TRP A 93 -11.29 8.90 17.06
C TRP A 93 -10.89 8.15 15.78
N LEU A 94 -11.82 8.02 14.83
CA LEU A 94 -11.60 7.37 13.54
C LEU A 94 -10.83 8.28 12.61
N GLN A 95 -11.02 9.60 12.72
CA GLN A 95 -10.22 10.60 12.03
C GLN A 95 -8.75 10.48 12.44
N ALA A 96 -8.46 10.48 13.74
CA ALA A 96 -7.10 10.31 14.25
C ALA A 96 -6.46 8.98 13.81
N PHE A 97 -7.24 7.89 13.79
CA PHE A 97 -6.75 6.61 13.25
C PHE A 97 -6.42 6.71 11.75
N THR A 98 -7.33 7.31 10.97
CA THR A 98 -7.21 7.48 9.52
C THR A 98 -6.00 8.34 9.14
N ASP A 99 -5.67 9.36 9.93
CA ASP A 99 -4.54 10.27 9.66
C ASP A 99 -3.17 9.56 9.72
N TYR A 100 -2.99 8.62 10.65
CA TYR A 100 -1.74 7.84 10.76
C TYR A 100 -1.75 6.56 9.93
N ASN A 101 -2.90 6.18 9.38
CA ASN A 101 -3.05 4.94 8.64
C ASN A 101 -2.21 4.99 7.34
N PRO A 102 -1.32 4.00 7.10
CA PRO A 102 -0.48 3.99 5.91
C PRO A 102 -1.28 3.85 4.60
N LEU A 103 -2.46 3.21 4.63
CA LEU A 103 -3.33 3.10 3.46
C LEU A 103 -3.98 4.43 3.11
N SER A 104 -4.35 5.23 4.11
CA SER A 104 -4.85 6.60 3.88
C SER A 104 -3.76 7.47 3.27
N ASN A 105 -2.58 7.45 3.87
CA ASN A 105 -1.44 8.24 3.38
C ASN A 105 -1.09 7.91 1.93
N LEU A 106 -1.09 6.62 1.56
CA LEU A 106 -0.88 6.21 0.17
C LEU A 106 -2.02 6.70 -0.74
N ALA A 107 -3.28 6.53 -0.33
CA ALA A 107 -4.44 6.92 -1.13
C ALA A 107 -4.48 8.43 -1.37
N ASP A 108 -4.23 9.22 -0.33
CA ASP A 108 -4.23 10.68 -0.40
C ASP A 108 -3.04 11.21 -1.21
N ALA A 109 -1.86 10.62 -1.04
CA ALA A 109 -0.70 10.92 -1.89
C ALA A 109 -0.96 10.60 -3.36
N ALA A 110 -1.51 9.42 -3.67
CA ALA A 110 -1.82 9.02 -5.04
C ALA A 110 -2.87 9.94 -5.68
N ARG A 111 -3.94 10.30 -4.95
CA ARG A 111 -4.95 11.26 -5.42
C ARG A 111 -4.35 12.62 -5.68
N ALA A 112 -3.54 13.15 -4.76
CA ALA A 112 -2.92 14.46 -4.91
C ALA A 112 -2.00 14.50 -6.14
N LEU A 113 -1.19 13.45 -6.34
CA LEU A 113 -0.33 13.30 -7.51
C LEU A 113 -1.13 13.26 -8.83
N MET A 114 -2.20 12.46 -8.89
CA MET A 114 -3.04 12.34 -10.09
C MET A 114 -3.85 13.61 -10.38
N GLN A 115 -4.20 14.40 -9.36
CA GLN A 115 -4.96 15.64 -9.50
C GLN A 115 -4.08 16.89 -9.65
N GLY A 116 -2.74 16.75 -9.60
CA GLY A 116 -1.83 17.88 -9.66
C GLY A 116 -1.93 18.82 -8.44
N LYS A 117 -2.48 18.32 -7.33
CA LYS A 117 -2.60 19.07 -6.08
C LYS A 117 -1.29 19.02 -5.29
N PRO A 118 -1.06 19.96 -4.36
CA PRO A 118 0.06 19.86 -3.43
C PRO A 118 0.02 18.51 -2.72
N VAL A 119 1.09 17.74 -2.88
CA VAL A 119 1.19 16.36 -2.37
C VAL A 119 1.24 16.28 -0.84
N GLY A 120 1.53 17.41 -0.19
CA GLY A 120 1.61 17.53 1.27
C GLY A 120 2.60 16.55 1.89
N ASP A 121 2.33 16.19 3.13
CA ASP A 121 3.17 15.25 3.91
C ASP A 121 2.84 13.77 3.63
N SER A 122 1.72 13.48 2.95
CA SER A 122 1.24 12.11 2.72
C SER A 122 2.23 11.26 1.92
N VAL A 123 2.96 11.84 0.96
CA VAL A 123 4.03 11.14 0.24
C VAL A 123 5.15 10.75 1.19
N TRP A 124 5.59 11.67 2.04
CA TRP A 124 6.66 11.43 3.00
C TRP A 124 6.26 10.39 4.03
N TRP A 125 5.03 10.44 4.55
CA TRP A 125 4.49 9.42 5.44
C TRP A 125 4.42 8.05 4.76
N THR A 126 3.97 7.99 3.51
CA THR A 126 3.92 6.74 2.75
C THR A 126 5.32 6.14 2.56
N LEU A 127 6.29 6.97 2.20
CA LEU A 127 7.69 6.55 2.06
C LEU A 127 8.31 6.14 3.41
N ALA A 128 8.02 6.87 4.48
CA ALA A 128 8.48 6.54 5.83
C ALA A 128 7.93 5.19 6.29
N TRP A 129 6.64 4.91 6.05
CA TRP A 129 6.05 3.60 6.31
C TRP A 129 6.67 2.51 5.44
N ALA A 130 6.84 2.74 4.14
CA ALA A 130 7.46 1.77 3.24
C ALA A 130 8.90 1.44 3.66
N ALA A 131 9.67 2.47 4.03
CA ALA A 131 11.04 2.33 4.53
C ALA A 131 11.06 1.60 5.87
N GLY A 132 10.24 2.00 6.84
CA GLY A 132 10.16 1.39 8.16
C GLY A 132 9.78 -0.09 8.10
N ILE A 133 8.75 -0.43 7.31
CA ILE A 133 8.35 -1.83 7.09
C ILE A 133 9.50 -2.61 6.45
N THR A 134 10.15 -2.07 5.42
CA THR A 134 11.24 -2.75 4.72
C THR A 134 12.45 -2.98 5.64
N VAL A 135 12.88 -1.95 6.37
CA VAL A 135 14.04 -1.99 7.28
C VAL A 135 13.80 -2.97 8.44
N VAL A 136 12.57 -3.10 8.95
CA VAL A 136 12.27 -4.01 10.05
C VAL A 136 12.00 -5.43 9.54
N MET A 137 11.14 -5.58 8.54
CA MET A 137 10.64 -6.89 8.11
C MET A 137 11.60 -7.63 7.19
N ALA A 138 12.36 -6.92 6.34
CA ALA A 138 13.27 -7.59 5.40
C ALA A 138 14.42 -8.33 6.13
N PRO A 139 15.13 -7.74 7.10
CA PRO A 139 16.16 -8.46 7.85
C PRO A 139 15.60 -9.64 8.64
N LEU A 140 14.42 -9.49 9.25
CA LEU A 140 13.75 -10.58 9.99
C LEU A 140 13.37 -11.74 9.06
N ALA A 141 12.81 -11.44 7.89
CA ALA A 141 12.45 -12.43 6.89
C ALA A 141 13.69 -13.16 6.37
N VAL A 142 14.76 -12.44 6.02
CA VAL A 142 16.03 -13.01 5.54
C VAL A 142 16.69 -13.86 6.62
N ALA A 143 16.76 -13.38 7.86
CA ALA A 143 17.33 -14.13 8.97
C ALA A 143 16.55 -15.44 9.24
N LYS A 144 15.22 -15.40 9.16
CA LYS A 144 14.39 -16.58 9.34
C LYS A 144 14.48 -17.56 8.18
N PHE A 145 14.56 -17.06 6.95
CA PHE A 145 14.78 -17.89 5.77
C PHE A 145 16.11 -18.64 5.86
N ARG A 146 17.20 -17.94 6.24
CA ARG A 146 18.52 -18.54 6.43
C ARG A 146 18.62 -19.55 7.58
N LYS A 147 17.76 -19.46 8.60
CA LYS A 147 17.70 -20.45 9.69
C LYS A 147 16.88 -21.69 9.35
N LYS A 148 16.04 -21.61 8.31
CA LYS A 148 15.15 -22.68 7.88
C LYS A 148 15.71 -23.46 6.68
N ALA A 149 16.57 -22.81 5.88
CA ALA A 149 17.43 -23.43 4.89
C ALA A 149 18.64 -24.09 5.57
#